data_AF-A0A2E5HND6-F1
#
_entry.id   AF-A0A2E5HND6-F1
#
_cell.length_a   1.000
_cell.length_b   1.000
_cell.length_c   1.000
_cell.angle_alpha   90.00
_cell.angle_beta   90.00
_cell.angle_gamma   90.00
#
_symmetry.space_group_name_H-M   'P 1'
#
loop_
_entity.id
_entity.type
_entity.pdbx_description
1 polymer ?
#
loop_
_entity_poly.entity_id
_entity_poly.type
_entity_poly.pdbx_seq_one_letter_code
_entity_poly.pdbx_strand_id
1 'polypeptide(L)'
;MLYAPNTWMSAQQLDLRPVPWCRMMSDVGGQAGGGAVSEALGEFEALLGLIRGERTLGSARLCAQAAAGLSQAAVALAAELNDLDALRDELQEACRRAAQARPAMAEMIRVGNDALLALGDGGVAAVQQWAEGYLARRQAMRDALCDAFLRELASQGHRSILTHSNSSTVAAMLTRAIEAGLVTRVWCTLSHPPGEGLMTARQLVGSGVQVRLVSDAAMARAVLDVDAILTGADALQTLGVVNKVGTGLLALLGLQHSRPIYSASTSLKLLSPGLQRLYSMKDGLAAELIGASANVELSDIGGDLEIHNPYYERTEYDMFTGIYTERGLHDPGDLPEMARAVVTADGFGWERGGRHALLPLWHQRLGRRVHV
;
A
#
# COMPACT_ATOMS: atom_id res chain seq x y z
N MET A 1 -24.33 26.46 -9.25
CA MET A 1 -23.34 26.13 -10.29
C MET A 1 -22.35 25.17 -9.65
N LEU A 2 -22.57 23.89 -9.90
CA LEU A 2 -21.81 22.78 -9.33
C LEU A 2 -20.63 22.49 -10.26
N TYR A 3 -19.47 22.22 -9.66
CA TYR A 3 -18.24 21.77 -10.30
C TYR A 3 -18.51 20.83 -11.50
N ALA A 4 -17.91 21.13 -12.65
CA ALA A 4 -17.92 20.23 -13.78
C ALA A 4 -17.26 18.90 -13.38
N PRO A 5 -17.91 17.74 -13.61
CA PRO A 5 -17.32 16.46 -13.29
C PRO A 5 -16.17 16.21 -14.27
N ASN A 6 -14.95 16.14 -13.74
CA ASN A 6 -13.84 15.51 -14.45
C ASN A 6 -14.33 14.14 -14.97
N THR A 7 -14.02 13.88 -16.24
CA THR A 7 -14.41 12.70 -17.00
C THR A 7 -13.76 11.44 -16.42
N TRP A 8 -14.38 10.88 -15.39
CA TRP A 8 -14.04 9.56 -14.85
C TRP A 8 -14.84 8.51 -15.62
N MET A 9 -14.19 7.85 -16.57
CA MET A 9 -14.75 6.72 -17.32
C MET A 9 -15.33 5.65 -16.38
N SER A 10 -16.44 5.05 -16.80
CA SER A 10 -17.17 4.02 -16.08
C SER A 10 -16.31 2.79 -15.80
N ALA A 11 -16.46 2.21 -14.61
CA ALA A 11 -15.69 1.09 -14.09
C ALA A 11 -15.99 -0.28 -14.75
N GLN A 12 -16.60 -0.32 -15.95
CA GLN A 12 -17.11 -1.56 -16.55
C GLN A 12 -16.53 -1.96 -17.92
N GLN A 13 -15.51 -1.27 -18.45
CA GLN A 13 -14.85 -1.70 -19.69
C GLN A 13 -13.33 -1.39 -19.73
N LEU A 14 -12.59 -1.78 -18.69
CA LEU A 14 -11.12 -1.76 -18.74
C LEU A 14 -10.63 -3.16 -19.16
N ASP A 15 -10.22 -3.27 -20.42
CA ASP A 15 -9.52 -4.44 -20.96
C ASP A 15 -8.34 -4.80 -20.03
N LEU A 16 -8.39 -6.00 -19.44
CA LEU A 16 -7.42 -6.51 -18.47
C LEU A 16 -6.26 -7.25 -19.14
N ARG A 17 -6.16 -7.21 -20.47
CA ARG A 17 -5.02 -7.79 -21.20
C ARG A 17 -3.78 -6.92 -21.04
N PRO A 18 -2.58 -7.51 -20.85
CA PRO A 18 -1.33 -6.76 -20.91
C PRO A 18 -1.25 -6.09 -22.29
N VAL A 19 -1.22 -4.76 -22.32
CA VAL A 19 -0.96 -4.02 -23.55
C VAL A 19 0.51 -4.28 -23.92
N PRO A 20 0.81 -4.87 -25.09
CA PRO A 20 2.19 -5.05 -25.51
C PRO A 20 2.86 -3.68 -25.67
N TRP A 21 4.00 -3.51 -24.99
CA TRP A 21 4.87 -2.33 -24.93
C TRP A 21 4.98 -1.55 -26.25
N CYS A 22 5.09 -2.26 -27.38
CA CYS A 22 5.31 -1.65 -28.70
C CYS A 22 4.19 -0.70 -29.17
N ARG A 23 3.00 -0.69 -28.54
CA ARG A 23 1.89 0.21 -28.92
C ARG A 23 1.78 1.48 -28.09
N MET A 24 2.53 1.64 -26.99
CA MET A 24 2.47 2.85 -26.15
C MET A 24 3.45 3.95 -26.58
N MET A 25 4.41 3.66 -27.46
CA MET A 25 5.57 4.51 -27.76
C MET A 25 5.67 4.93 -29.24
N SER A 26 4.56 5.01 -29.99
CA SER A 26 4.62 5.50 -31.39
C SER A 26 5.00 6.99 -31.51
N ASP A 27 5.06 7.75 -30.41
CA ASP A 27 5.14 9.22 -30.47
C ASP A 27 6.38 9.84 -29.82
N VAL A 28 7.39 9.06 -29.41
CA VAL A 28 8.63 9.62 -28.83
C VAL A 28 9.83 9.25 -29.69
N GLY A 29 10.03 10.02 -30.77
CA GLY A 29 11.21 9.93 -31.61
C GLY A 29 12.43 10.55 -30.93
N GLY A 30 13.45 9.72 -30.68
CA GLY A 30 14.77 10.17 -30.24
C GLY A 30 15.79 9.04 -30.38
N GLN A 31 16.71 9.17 -31.35
CA GLN A 31 17.87 8.28 -31.47
C GLN A 31 18.87 8.59 -30.36
N ALA A 32 19.19 7.59 -29.53
CA ALA A 32 20.32 7.64 -28.60
C ALA A 32 21.24 6.44 -28.88
N GLY A 33 22.50 6.72 -29.24
CA GLY A 33 23.53 5.72 -29.48
C GLY A 33 24.11 5.16 -28.18
N GLY A 34 23.36 4.28 -27.51
CA GLY A 34 23.82 3.41 -26.43
C GLY A 34 23.67 1.93 -26.83
N GLY A 35 24.44 1.02 -26.21
CA GLY A 35 24.21 -0.43 -26.36
C GLY A 35 22.79 -0.83 -25.90
N ALA A 36 22.29 -2.00 -26.29
CA ALA A 36 20.91 -2.40 -26.03
C ALA A 36 20.57 -2.49 -24.52
N VAL A 37 21.55 -2.74 -23.65
CA VAL A 37 21.42 -2.60 -22.19
C VAL A 37 21.10 -1.18 -21.77
N SER A 38 21.80 -0.18 -22.33
CA SER A 38 21.53 1.23 -22.03
C SER A 38 20.16 1.67 -22.52
N GLU A 39 19.71 1.10 -23.64
CA GLU A 39 18.37 1.35 -24.18
C GLU A 39 17.30 0.75 -23.26
N ALA A 40 17.42 -0.53 -22.88
CA ALA A 40 16.45 -1.21 -22.02
C ALA A 40 16.35 -0.58 -20.61
N LEU A 41 17.47 -0.17 -20.02
CA LEU A 41 17.46 0.56 -18.74
C LEU A 41 16.83 1.95 -18.90
N GLY A 42 17.02 2.60 -20.06
CA GLY A 42 16.35 3.87 -20.40
C GLY A 42 14.84 3.71 -20.53
N GLU A 43 14.37 2.65 -21.20
CA GLU A 43 12.96 2.30 -21.31
C GLU A 43 12.34 2.03 -19.93
N PHE A 44 13.03 1.27 -19.09
CA PHE A 44 12.59 1.00 -17.73
C PHE A 44 12.51 2.28 -16.88
N GLU A 45 13.48 3.19 -16.99
CA GLU A 45 13.44 4.48 -16.30
C GLU A 45 12.25 5.34 -16.77
N ALA A 46 11.91 5.31 -18.07
CA ALA A 46 10.72 5.99 -18.59
C ALA A 46 9.43 5.44 -17.96
N LEU A 47 9.32 4.11 -17.83
CA LEU A 47 8.20 3.47 -17.13
C LEU A 47 8.13 3.91 -15.65
N LEU A 48 9.27 3.96 -14.95
CA LEU A 48 9.30 4.46 -13.56
C LEU A 48 8.86 5.93 -13.47
N GLY A 49 9.19 6.75 -14.49
CA GLY A 49 8.68 8.11 -14.64
C GLY A 49 7.15 8.18 -14.66
N LEU A 50 6.51 7.30 -15.44
CA LEU A 50 5.04 7.17 -15.48
C LEU A 50 4.48 6.74 -14.12
N ILE A 51 5.10 5.75 -13.48
CA ILE A 51 4.67 5.25 -12.15
C ILE A 51 4.76 6.34 -11.07
N ARG A 52 5.81 7.19 -11.10
CA ARG A 52 5.97 8.33 -10.16
C ARG A 52 4.87 9.37 -10.33
N GLY A 53 4.47 9.64 -11.58
CA GLY A 53 3.45 10.62 -11.95
C GLY A 53 2.01 10.15 -11.79
N GLU A 54 1.76 8.84 -11.76
CA GLU A 54 0.42 8.29 -11.70
C GLU A 54 -0.26 8.56 -10.33
N ARG A 55 -1.52 9.01 -10.41
CA ARG A 55 -2.34 9.43 -9.25
C ARG A 55 -3.69 8.73 -9.17
N THR A 56 -4.12 8.07 -10.24
CA THR A 56 -5.43 7.45 -10.39
C THR A 56 -5.39 5.94 -10.20
N LEU A 57 -4.29 5.29 -10.58
CA LEU A 57 -4.15 3.84 -10.47
C LEU A 57 -3.83 3.42 -9.02
N GLY A 58 -4.53 2.39 -8.54
CA GLY A 58 -4.23 1.76 -7.25
C GLY A 58 -2.92 0.96 -7.26
N SER A 59 -2.42 0.61 -6.06
CA SER A 59 -1.12 -0.07 -5.90
C SER A 59 -0.97 -1.33 -6.74
N ALA A 60 -2.06 -2.07 -7.01
CA ALA A 60 -2.07 -3.30 -7.80
C ALA A 60 -1.50 -3.13 -9.19
N ARG A 61 -1.99 -2.12 -9.89
CA ARG A 61 -1.62 -1.90 -11.28
C ARG A 61 -0.20 -1.38 -11.37
N LEU A 62 0.15 -0.43 -10.50
CA LEU A 62 1.50 0.14 -10.45
C LEU A 62 2.57 -0.90 -10.11
N CYS A 63 2.32 -1.73 -9.10
CA CYS A 63 3.26 -2.77 -8.70
C CYS A 63 3.39 -3.87 -9.78
N ALA A 64 2.30 -4.22 -10.46
CA ALA A 64 2.34 -5.15 -11.58
C ALA A 64 3.10 -4.59 -12.78
N GLN A 65 2.95 -3.29 -13.09
CA GLN A 65 3.73 -2.60 -14.12
C GLN A 65 5.22 -2.60 -13.77
N ALA A 66 5.57 -2.27 -12.53
CA ALA A 66 6.96 -2.33 -12.07
C ALA A 66 7.53 -3.76 -12.13
N ALA A 67 6.78 -4.78 -11.70
CA ALA A 67 7.20 -6.17 -11.78
C ALA A 67 7.45 -6.63 -13.23
N ALA A 68 6.54 -6.27 -14.16
CA ALA A 68 6.71 -6.56 -15.59
C ALA A 68 7.91 -5.81 -16.18
N GLY A 69 8.11 -4.54 -15.83
CA GLY A 69 9.27 -3.75 -16.26
C GLY A 69 10.59 -4.32 -15.76
N LEU A 70 10.66 -4.75 -14.49
CA LEU A 70 11.85 -5.41 -13.95
C LEU A 70 12.15 -6.74 -14.65
N SER A 71 11.12 -7.51 -14.99
CA SER A 71 11.29 -8.73 -15.78
C SER A 71 11.85 -8.45 -17.18
N GLN A 72 11.39 -7.38 -17.84
CA GLN A 72 11.91 -6.99 -19.16
C GLN A 72 13.35 -6.49 -19.07
N ALA A 73 13.65 -5.65 -18.07
CA ALA A 73 15.02 -5.21 -17.80
C ALA A 73 15.96 -6.40 -17.55
N ALA A 74 15.54 -7.39 -16.76
CA ALA A 74 16.33 -8.61 -16.52
C ALA A 74 16.62 -9.39 -17.81
N VAL A 75 15.64 -9.52 -18.71
CA VAL A 75 15.81 -10.19 -20.02
C VAL A 75 16.82 -9.45 -20.89
N ALA A 76 16.71 -8.12 -20.98
CA ALA A 76 17.62 -7.32 -21.79
C ALA A 76 19.06 -7.34 -21.24
N LEU A 77 19.21 -7.21 -19.91
CA LEU A 77 20.52 -7.30 -19.25
C LEU A 77 21.20 -8.65 -19.52
N ALA A 78 20.46 -9.77 -19.40
CA ALA A 78 21.03 -11.09 -19.62
C ALA A 78 21.33 -11.43 -21.07
N ALA A 79 20.76 -10.70 -22.04
CA ALA A 79 21.12 -10.86 -23.44
C ALA A 79 22.54 -10.34 -23.75
N GLU A 80 23.04 -9.41 -22.94
CA GLU A 80 24.40 -8.86 -23.08
C GLU A 80 25.37 -9.40 -22.02
N LEU A 81 24.88 -9.70 -20.82
CA LEU A 81 25.67 -10.21 -19.71
C LEU A 81 25.62 -11.73 -19.67
N ASN A 82 26.76 -12.38 -19.91
CA ASN A 82 26.91 -13.84 -19.86
C ASN A 82 27.27 -14.37 -18.45
N ASP A 83 27.10 -13.54 -17.41
CA ASP A 83 27.47 -13.85 -16.04
C ASP A 83 26.33 -13.46 -15.08
N LEU A 84 25.97 -14.38 -14.19
CA LEU A 84 24.83 -14.20 -13.28
C LEU A 84 25.12 -13.17 -12.19
N ASP A 85 26.38 -13.04 -11.75
CA ASP A 85 26.76 -12.05 -10.75
C ASP A 85 26.75 -10.65 -11.36
N ALA A 86 27.25 -10.48 -12.58
CA ALA A 86 27.13 -9.22 -13.34
C ALA A 86 25.67 -8.83 -13.58
N LEU A 87 24.82 -9.79 -13.97
CA LEU A 87 23.38 -9.56 -14.12
C LEU A 87 22.73 -9.13 -12.79
N ARG A 88 23.10 -9.78 -11.69
CA ARG A 88 22.59 -9.46 -10.36
C ARG A 88 22.93 -8.03 -9.98
N ASP A 89 24.16 -7.59 -10.22
CA ASP A 89 24.63 -6.25 -9.88
C ASP A 89 23.89 -5.14 -10.66
N GLU A 90 23.70 -5.33 -11.96
CA GLU A 90 22.94 -4.37 -12.79
C GLU A 90 21.44 -4.38 -12.45
N LEU A 91 20.84 -5.57 -12.28
CA LEU A 91 19.43 -5.68 -11.92
C LEU A 91 19.16 -5.11 -10.53
N GLN A 92 20.14 -5.17 -9.62
CA GLN A 92 20.03 -4.62 -8.28
C GLN A 92 19.76 -3.12 -8.29
N GLU A 93 20.42 -2.38 -9.19
CA GLU A 93 20.18 -0.95 -9.35
C GLU A 93 18.79 -0.66 -9.91
N ALA A 94 18.36 -1.39 -10.95
CA ALA A 94 17.00 -1.27 -11.49
C ALA A 94 15.92 -1.54 -10.41
N CYS A 95 16.11 -2.58 -9.61
CA CYS A 95 15.21 -2.92 -8.52
C CYS A 95 15.15 -1.81 -7.45
N ARG A 96 16.29 -1.17 -7.12
CA ARG A 96 16.32 -0.07 -6.14
C ARG A 96 15.53 1.13 -6.65
N ARG A 97 15.70 1.48 -7.94
CA ARG A 97 14.95 2.57 -8.57
C ARG A 97 13.45 2.28 -8.60
N ALA A 98 13.07 1.02 -8.84
CA ALA A 98 11.67 0.59 -8.74
C ALA A 98 11.11 0.83 -7.33
N ALA A 99 11.82 0.34 -6.29
CA ALA A 99 11.42 0.54 -4.90
C ALA A 99 11.28 2.02 -4.51
N GLN A 100 12.13 2.88 -5.06
CA GLN A 100 12.13 4.31 -4.82
C GLN A 100 11.18 5.09 -5.73
N ALA A 101 10.53 4.45 -6.71
CA ALA A 101 9.58 5.13 -7.59
C ALA A 101 8.37 5.68 -6.81
N ARG A 102 7.93 4.98 -5.77
CA ARG A 102 6.92 5.47 -4.82
C ARG A 102 7.28 5.02 -3.39
N PRO A 103 8.16 5.76 -2.69
CA PRO A 103 8.74 5.31 -1.41
C PRO A 103 7.73 5.23 -0.25
N ALA A 104 6.55 5.83 -0.39
CA ALA A 104 5.44 5.68 0.55
C ALA A 104 4.57 4.41 0.30
N MET A 105 4.85 3.65 -0.76
CA MET A 105 4.13 2.43 -1.13
C MET A 105 4.97 1.21 -0.79
N ALA A 106 4.72 0.57 0.35
CA ALA A 106 5.51 -0.57 0.83
C ALA A 106 5.57 -1.72 -0.20
N GLU A 107 4.46 -1.96 -0.90
CA GLU A 107 4.38 -2.98 -1.93
C GLU A 107 5.34 -2.71 -3.10
N MET A 108 5.60 -1.44 -3.44
CA MET A 108 6.57 -1.08 -4.49
C MET A 108 8.00 -1.40 -4.06
N ILE A 109 8.32 -1.18 -2.77
CA ILE A 109 9.60 -1.60 -2.18
C ILE A 109 9.74 -3.12 -2.24
N ARG A 110 8.64 -3.85 -1.94
CA ARG A 110 8.60 -5.30 -2.04
C ARG A 110 8.73 -5.82 -3.46
N VAL A 111 8.18 -5.15 -4.46
CA VAL A 111 8.38 -5.50 -5.87
C VAL A 111 9.86 -5.52 -6.24
N GLY A 112 10.62 -4.47 -5.90
CA GLY A 112 12.05 -4.46 -6.18
C GLY A 112 12.82 -5.54 -5.41
N ASN A 113 12.49 -5.75 -4.14
CA ASN A 113 13.14 -6.77 -3.31
C ASN A 113 12.89 -8.18 -3.85
N ASP A 114 11.62 -8.48 -4.11
CA ASP A 114 11.15 -9.80 -4.45
C ASP A 114 11.57 -10.17 -5.90
N ALA A 115 11.81 -9.19 -6.77
CA ALA A 115 12.43 -9.41 -8.09
C ALA A 115 13.87 -9.91 -7.97
N LEU A 116 14.69 -9.32 -7.08
CA LEU A 116 16.05 -9.80 -6.84
C LEU A 116 16.09 -11.15 -6.13
N LEU A 117 15.19 -11.38 -5.18
CA LEU A 117 15.05 -12.71 -4.58
C LEU A 117 14.65 -13.75 -5.62
N ALA A 118 13.77 -13.39 -6.56
CA ALA A 118 13.38 -14.27 -7.65
C ALA A 118 14.54 -14.60 -8.59
N LEU A 119 15.46 -13.66 -8.83
CA LEU A 119 16.65 -13.91 -9.66
C LEU A 119 17.46 -15.09 -9.10
N GLY A 120 17.82 -15.05 -7.82
CA GLY A 120 18.50 -16.15 -7.11
C GLY A 120 19.55 -16.88 -7.95
N ASP A 121 19.50 -18.21 -7.93
CA ASP A 121 20.22 -19.10 -8.87
C ASP A 121 19.37 -19.48 -10.10
N GLY A 122 18.07 -19.12 -10.10
CA GLY A 122 17.14 -19.43 -11.18
C GLY A 122 17.26 -18.51 -12.40
N GLY A 123 18.05 -17.45 -12.29
CA GLY A 123 18.31 -16.48 -13.36
C GLY A 123 17.05 -15.76 -13.84
N VAL A 124 17.12 -15.22 -15.06
CA VAL A 124 16.05 -14.42 -15.66
C VAL A 124 14.71 -15.14 -15.73
N ALA A 125 14.72 -16.46 -16.00
CA ALA A 125 13.50 -17.25 -16.12
C ALA A 125 12.67 -17.21 -14.82
N ALA A 126 13.33 -17.21 -13.67
CA ALA A 126 12.66 -17.12 -12.37
C ALA A 126 12.05 -15.71 -12.13
N VAL A 127 12.73 -14.65 -12.58
CA VAL A 127 12.18 -13.28 -12.54
C VAL A 127 10.95 -13.15 -13.44
N GLN A 128 11.00 -13.72 -14.66
CA GLN A 128 9.87 -13.74 -15.58
C GLN A 128 8.66 -14.46 -14.98
N GLN A 129 8.86 -15.68 -14.47
CA GLN A 129 7.79 -16.45 -13.83
C GLN A 129 7.20 -15.71 -12.62
N TRP A 130 8.05 -15.07 -11.81
CA TRP A 130 7.59 -14.24 -10.71
C TRP A 130 6.72 -13.06 -11.20
N ALA A 131 7.17 -12.30 -12.22
CA ALA A 131 6.44 -11.15 -12.73
C ALA A 131 5.10 -11.55 -13.37
N GLU A 132 5.09 -12.60 -14.19
CA GLU A 132 3.88 -13.15 -14.82
C GLU A 132 2.84 -13.59 -13.78
N GLY A 133 3.30 -14.22 -12.69
CA GLY A 133 2.44 -14.67 -11.59
C GLY A 133 2.04 -13.57 -10.60
N TYR A 134 2.50 -12.32 -10.75
CA TYR A 134 2.35 -11.28 -9.72
C TYR A 134 0.88 -10.97 -9.40
N LEU A 135 0.09 -10.62 -10.44
CA LEU A 135 -1.31 -10.22 -10.26
C LEU A 135 -2.18 -11.37 -9.75
N ALA A 136 -1.97 -12.59 -10.27
CA ALA A 136 -2.70 -13.77 -9.85
C ALA A 136 -2.43 -14.10 -8.37
N ARG A 137 -1.15 -14.04 -7.94
CA ARG A 137 -0.77 -14.23 -6.54
C ARG A 137 -1.39 -13.17 -5.65
N ARG A 138 -1.29 -11.89 -6.02
CA ARG A 138 -1.89 -10.79 -5.25
C ARG A 138 -3.41 -10.97 -5.12
N GLN A 139 -4.09 -11.37 -6.19
CA GLN A 139 -5.52 -11.60 -6.21
C GLN A 139 -5.90 -12.73 -5.23
N ALA A 140 -5.20 -13.86 -5.30
CA ALA A 140 -5.41 -14.98 -4.39
C ALA A 140 -5.20 -14.60 -2.91
N MET A 141 -4.17 -13.79 -2.62
CA MET A 141 -3.94 -13.27 -1.26
C MET A 141 -5.11 -12.40 -0.78
N ARG A 142 -5.64 -11.51 -1.63
CA ARG A 142 -6.81 -10.69 -1.29
C ARG A 142 -8.04 -11.55 -1.03
N ASP A 143 -8.27 -12.57 -1.85
CA ASP A 143 -9.44 -13.45 -1.70
C ASP A 143 -9.36 -14.26 -0.41
N ALA A 144 -8.18 -14.82 -0.09
CA ALA A 144 -7.93 -15.51 1.18
C ALA A 144 -8.08 -14.58 2.40
N LEU A 145 -7.66 -13.32 2.29
CA LEU A 145 -7.86 -12.30 3.32
C LEU A 145 -9.36 -12.03 3.54
N CYS A 146 -10.12 -11.84 2.45
CA CYS A 146 -11.57 -11.69 2.55
C CYS A 146 -12.24 -12.92 3.18
N ASP A 147 -11.81 -14.13 2.83
CA ASP A 147 -12.33 -15.36 3.43
C ASP A 147 -12.04 -15.44 4.93
N ALA A 148 -10.83 -15.04 5.35
CA ALA A 148 -10.49 -14.95 6.77
C ALA A 148 -11.38 -13.95 7.52
N PHE A 149 -11.57 -12.76 6.93
CA PHE A 149 -12.45 -11.75 7.51
C PHE A 149 -13.89 -12.23 7.67
N LEU A 150 -14.47 -12.90 6.67
CA LEU A 150 -15.83 -13.43 6.75
C LEU A 150 -16.00 -14.45 7.88
N ARG A 151 -15.01 -15.34 8.07
CA ARG A 151 -15.05 -16.34 9.15
C ARG A 151 -15.07 -15.69 10.52
N GLU A 152 -14.19 -14.72 10.76
CA GLU A 152 -14.12 -14.01 12.05
C GLU A 152 -15.34 -13.12 12.27
N LEU A 153 -15.78 -12.40 11.23
CA LEU A 153 -16.94 -11.51 11.34
C LEU A 153 -18.22 -12.28 11.69
N ALA A 154 -18.39 -13.48 11.13
CA ALA A 154 -19.54 -14.34 11.42
C ALA A 154 -19.60 -14.78 12.90
N SER A 155 -18.45 -14.96 13.56
CA SER A 155 -18.40 -15.32 14.98
C SER A 155 -18.59 -14.11 15.90
N GLN A 156 -18.12 -12.93 15.48
CA GLN A 156 -18.17 -11.68 16.24
C GLN A 156 -19.55 -11.01 16.22
N GLY A 157 -20.33 -11.21 15.15
CA GLY A 157 -21.67 -10.62 15.01
C GLY A 157 -21.70 -9.11 14.78
N HIS A 158 -20.56 -8.49 14.44
CA HIS A 158 -20.50 -7.07 14.08
C HIS A 158 -21.28 -6.81 12.78
N ARG A 159 -22.25 -5.89 12.80
CA ARG A 159 -23.10 -5.58 11.64
C ARG A 159 -22.90 -4.18 11.08
N SER A 160 -22.28 -3.30 11.86
CA SER A 160 -21.99 -1.93 11.51
C SER A 160 -20.48 -1.64 11.62
N ILE A 161 -19.87 -1.28 10.50
CA ILE A 161 -18.42 -1.06 10.39
C ILE A 161 -18.13 0.41 10.05
N LEU A 162 -17.18 1.03 10.75
CA LEU A 162 -16.57 2.30 10.35
C LEU A 162 -15.26 2.05 9.59
N THR A 163 -15.10 2.64 8.42
CA THR A 163 -13.86 2.60 7.63
C THR A 163 -13.29 3.99 7.36
N HIS A 164 -11.99 4.03 7.14
CA HIS A 164 -11.21 5.23 6.89
C HIS A 164 -10.37 5.09 5.62
N SER A 165 -10.24 6.17 4.86
CA SER A 165 -9.56 6.24 3.56
C SER A 165 -10.22 5.36 2.48
N ASN A 166 -9.48 5.08 1.41
CA ASN A 166 -9.88 4.27 0.27
C ASN A 166 -8.92 3.10 0.07
N SER A 167 -9.26 1.96 0.69
CA SER A 167 -8.52 0.70 0.52
C SER A 167 -9.33 -0.27 -0.33
N SER A 168 -8.76 -0.70 -1.46
CA SER A 168 -9.40 -1.73 -2.32
C SER A 168 -9.53 -3.08 -1.62
N THR A 169 -8.65 -3.39 -0.67
CA THR A 169 -8.76 -4.58 0.19
C THR A 169 -9.96 -4.46 1.12
N VAL A 170 -10.08 -3.34 1.84
CA VAL A 170 -11.20 -3.12 2.76
C VAL A 170 -12.53 -3.04 2.01
N ALA A 171 -12.57 -2.37 0.87
CA ALA A 171 -13.76 -2.33 0.02
C ALA A 171 -14.18 -3.75 -0.40
N ALA A 172 -13.25 -4.60 -0.86
CA ALA A 172 -13.55 -5.98 -1.22
C ALA A 172 -14.05 -6.81 -0.03
N MET A 173 -13.45 -6.65 1.16
CA MET A 173 -13.88 -7.31 2.38
C MET A 173 -15.31 -6.91 2.77
N LEU A 174 -15.60 -5.61 2.78
CA LEU A 174 -16.92 -5.08 3.10
C LEU A 174 -17.96 -5.51 2.08
N THR A 175 -17.66 -5.44 0.78
CA THR A 175 -18.57 -5.93 -0.28
C THR A 175 -18.93 -7.39 -0.06
N ARG A 176 -17.96 -8.28 0.16
CA ARG A 176 -18.25 -9.71 0.40
C ARG A 176 -19.03 -9.94 1.70
N ALA A 177 -18.77 -9.15 2.73
CA ALA A 177 -19.50 -9.25 4.00
C ALA A 177 -20.94 -8.73 3.89
N ILE A 178 -21.20 -7.74 3.04
CA ILE A 178 -22.53 -7.26 2.68
C ILE A 178 -23.28 -8.33 1.88
N GLU A 179 -22.64 -8.91 0.86
CA GLU A 179 -23.21 -9.99 0.03
C GLU A 179 -23.55 -11.23 0.87
N ALA A 180 -22.76 -11.52 1.91
CA ALA A 180 -23.02 -12.58 2.87
C ALA A 180 -24.09 -12.23 3.94
N GLY A 181 -24.64 -11.01 3.94
CA GLY A 181 -25.64 -10.57 4.92
C GLY A 181 -25.09 -10.38 6.35
N LEU A 182 -23.76 -10.31 6.50
CA LEU A 182 -23.12 -10.11 7.80
C LEU A 182 -23.11 -8.63 8.19
N VAL A 183 -22.76 -7.74 7.25
CA VAL A 183 -22.74 -6.29 7.41
C VAL A 183 -24.00 -5.67 6.80
N THR A 184 -24.67 -4.80 7.56
CA THR A 184 -25.89 -4.10 7.13
C THR A 184 -25.74 -2.58 7.12
N ARG A 185 -24.67 -2.04 7.72
CA ARG A 185 -24.37 -0.62 7.75
C ARG A 185 -22.86 -0.37 7.65
N VAL A 186 -22.47 0.59 6.82
CA VAL A 186 -21.08 1.06 6.74
C VAL A 186 -21.02 2.56 6.94
N TRP A 187 -20.08 3.00 7.76
CA TRP A 187 -19.71 4.40 7.89
C TRP A 187 -18.36 4.60 7.20
N CYS A 188 -18.24 5.64 6.40
CA CYS A 188 -17.00 6.07 5.78
C CYS A 188 -16.67 7.46 6.31
N THR A 189 -15.43 7.69 6.70
CA THR A 189 -14.94 9.05 6.93
C THR A 189 -14.58 9.70 5.61
N LEU A 190 -14.62 11.04 5.53
CA LEU A 190 -14.19 11.78 4.35
C LEU A 190 -12.72 11.49 4.02
N SER A 191 -11.86 11.43 5.03
CA SER A 191 -10.42 11.19 4.92
C SER A 191 -9.72 12.32 4.16
N HIS A 192 -9.95 13.54 4.63
CA HIS A 192 -9.39 14.76 4.08
C HIS A 192 -7.95 14.98 4.57
N PRO A 193 -7.03 15.44 3.71
CA PRO A 193 -7.13 15.60 2.25
C PRO A 193 -6.69 14.34 1.47
N PRO A 194 -7.19 14.09 0.24
CA PRO A 194 -8.09 14.92 -0.54
C PRO A 194 -9.57 14.51 -0.40
N GLY A 195 -9.93 13.66 0.56
CA GLY A 195 -11.31 13.20 0.75
C GLY A 195 -11.60 11.86 0.04
N GLU A 196 -10.60 10.99 -0.07
CA GLU A 196 -10.68 9.73 -0.81
C GLU A 196 -11.74 8.74 -0.27
N GLY A 197 -12.20 8.89 0.97
CA GLY A 197 -13.27 8.07 1.53
C GLY A 197 -14.62 8.20 0.80
N LEU A 198 -14.81 9.29 0.03
CA LEU A 198 -15.91 9.42 -0.92
C LEU A 198 -15.91 8.30 -1.98
N MET A 199 -14.74 7.83 -2.40
CA MET A 199 -14.64 6.74 -3.37
C MET A 199 -15.13 5.43 -2.78
N THR A 200 -14.76 5.13 -1.54
CA THR A 200 -15.24 3.93 -0.83
C THR A 200 -16.74 4.01 -0.57
N ALA A 201 -17.24 5.16 -0.11
CA ALA A 201 -18.67 5.36 0.05
C ALA A 201 -19.43 5.13 -1.27
N ARG A 202 -18.94 5.72 -2.38
CA ARG A 202 -19.53 5.53 -3.73
C ARG A 202 -19.56 4.07 -4.16
N GLN A 203 -18.49 3.31 -3.89
CA GLN A 203 -18.43 1.89 -4.22
C GLN A 203 -19.47 1.07 -3.44
N LEU A 204 -19.67 1.38 -2.16
CA LEU A 204 -20.54 0.60 -1.26
C LEU A 204 -22.02 0.97 -1.33
N VAL A 205 -22.37 2.20 -1.72
CA VAL A 205 -23.78 2.64 -1.85
C VAL A 205 -24.56 1.74 -2.82
N GLY A 206 -23.90 1.21 -3.86
CA GLY A 206 -24.51 0.28 -4.81
C GLY A 206 -24.79 -1.12 -4.26
N SER A 207 -24.32 -1.46 -3.06
CA SER A 207 -24.39 -2.81 -2.48
C SER A 207 -25.62 -3.07 -1.61
N GLY A 208 -26.60 -2.16 -1.57
CA GLY A 208 -27.88 -2.39 -0.90
C GLY A 208 -27.88 -2.23 0.63
N VAL A 209 -26.85 -1.63 1.20
CA VAL A 209 -26.73 -1.33 2.64
C VAL A 209 -26.76 0.15 2.93
N GLN A 210 -27.01 0.51 4.19
CA GLN A 210 -26.93 1.91 4.62
C GLN A 210 -25.46 2.34 4.69
N VAL A 211 -25.06 3.25 3.80
CA VAL A 211 -23.74 3.91 3.83
C VAL A 211 -23.89 5.32 4.38
N ARG A 212 -23.06 5.71 5.36
CA ARG A 212 -23.00 7.07 5.92
C ARG A 212 -21.61 7.65 5.69
N LEU A 213 -21.55 8.87 5.15
CA LEU A 213 -20.30 9.63 5.07
C LEU A 213 -20.25 10.63 6.22
N VAL A 214 -19.12 10.68 6.94
CA VAL A 214 -18.89 11.64 8.03
C VAL A 214 -17.61 12.42 7.78
N SER A 215 -17.54 13.66 8.28
CA SER A 215 -16.27 14.38 8.32
C SER A 215 -15.31 13.72 9.30
N ASP A 216 -14.00 13.96 9.14
CA ASP A 216 -13.00 13.38 10.04
C ASP A 216 -13.17 13.91 11.47
N ALA A 217 -13.55 15.18 11.64
CA ALA A 217 -13.90 15.74 12.95
C ALA A 217 -15.10 15.06 13.63
N ALA A 218 -15.98 14.41 12.88
CA ALA A 218 -17.14 13.70 13.40
C ALA A 218 -16.84 12.24 13.79
N MET A 219 -15.59 11.75 13.64
CA MET A 219 -15.18 10.39 13.99
C MET A 219 -15.59 10.02 15.43
N ALA A 220 -15.41 10.92 16.40
CA ALA A 220 -15.75 10.68 17.80
C ALA A 220 -17.24 10.34 18.01
N ARG A 221 -18.13 10.93 17.20
CA ARG A 221 -19.56 10.59 17.22
C ARG A 221 -19.83 9.29 16.46
N ALA A 222 -19.19 9.10 15.31
CA ALA A 222 -19.39 7.92 14.48
C ALA A 222 -19.00 6.62 15.19
N VAL A 223 -17.90 6.61 15.96
CA VAL A 223 -17.41 5.45 16.71
C VAL A 223 -18.45 4.94 17.74
N LEU A 224 -19.31 5.82 18.26
CA LEU A 224 -20.35 5.42 19.22
C LEU A 224 -21.45 4.56 18.58
N ASP A 225 -21.68 4.73 17.28
CA ASP A 225 -22.81 4.15 16.54
C ASP A 225 -22.42 2.95 15.64
N VAL A 226 -21.21 2.42 15.81
CA VAL A 226 -20.69 1.26 15.06
C VAL A 226 -20.24 0.13 15.99
N ASP A 227 -20.24 -1.10 15.48
CA ASP A 227 -19.82 -2.29 16.21
C ASP A 227 -18.30 -2.45 16.18
N ALA A 228 -17.66 -2.11 15.05
CA ALA A 228 -16.22 -2.22 14.87
C ALA A 228 -15.67 -1.19 13.88
N ILE A 229 -14.36 -0.99 13.91
CA ILE A 229 -13.60 -0.15 12.97
C ILE A 229 -12.72 -1.06 12.12
N LEU A 230 -12.67 -0.82 10.81
CA LEU A 230 -11.82 -1.54 9.86
C LEU A 230 -11.08 -0.53 8.98
N THR A 231 -9.75 -0.58 9.00
CA THR A 231 -8.88 0.30 8.21
C THR A 231 -7.98 -0.51 7.28
N GLY A 232 -7.43 0.16 6.27
CA GLY A 232 -6.37 -0.42 5.45
C GLY A 232 -5.00 -0.33 6.13
N ALA A 233 -3.97 -0.70 5.37
CA ALA A 233 -2.60 -0.30 5.66
C ALA A 233 -1.87 0.02 4.35
N ASP A 234 -0.99 1.00 4.38
CA ASP A 234 -0.02 1.34 3.33
C ASP A 234 1.35 0.71 3.58
N ALA A 235 1.69 0.44 4.84
CA ALA A 235 2.82 -0.39 5.25
C ALA A 235 2.54 -1.10 6.59
N LEU A 236 3.11 -2.29 6.75
CA LEU A 236 3.21 -2.97 8.03
C LEU A 236 4.70 -2.98 8.42
N GLN A 237 5.06 -2.14 9.39
CA GLN A 237 6.44 -1.89 9.81
C GLN A 237 6.69 -2.42 11.21
N THR A 238 7.95 -2.57 11.62
CA THR A 238 8.30 -3.15 12.93
C THR A 238 7.66 -2.48 14.16
N LEU A 239 7.28 -1.21 14.06
CA LEU A 239 6.70 -0.43 15.16
C LEU A 239 5.21 -0.14 14.99
N GLY A 240 4.57 -0.56 13.89
CA GLY A 240 3.15 -0.28 13.71
C GLY A 240 2.68 -0.32 12.26
N VAL A 241 1.40 -0.01 12.13
CA VAL A 241 0.69 0.11 10.86
C VAL A 241 0.86 1.54 10.36
N VAL A 242 1.33 1.71 9.12
CA VAL A 242 1.25 3.00 8.42
C VAL A 242 0.00 3.00 7.57
N ASN A 243 -0.84 4.02 7.73
CA ASN A 243 -2.07 4.21 6.95
C ASN A 243 -2.41 5.71 6.88
N LYS A 244 -3.51 6.06 6.21
CA LYS A 244 -4.00 7.45 6.10
C LYS A 244 -4.04 8.17 7.44
N VAL A 245 -3.61 9.45 7.46
CA VAL A 245 -3.73 10.33 8.63
C VAL A 245 -5.18 10.37 9.15
N GLY A 246 -5.36 10.19 10.45
CA GLY A 246 -6.66 9.97 11.09
C GLY A 246 -6.88 8.53 11.56
N THR A 247 -6.06 7.57 11.11
CA THR A 247 -6.09 6.19 11.59
C THR A 247 -5.74 6.09 13.08
N GLY A 248 -4.73 6.82 13.54
CA GLY A 248 -4.33 6.86 14.94
C GLY A 248 -5.41 7.50 15.82
N LEU A 249 -6.08 8.55 15.32
CA LEU A 249 -7.24 9.14 16.01
C LEU A 249 -8.38 8.13 16.14
N LEU A 250 -8.70 7.38 15.08
CA LEU A 250 -9.70 6.32 15.13
C LEU A 250 -9.32 5.21 16.11
N ALA A 251 -8.04 4.85 16.16
CA ALA A 251 -7.55 3.84 17.09
C ALA A 251 -7.70 4.29 18.55
N LEU A 252 -7.34 5.54 18.87
CA LEU A 252 -7.58 6.13 20.20
C LEU A 252 -9.07 6.14 20.57
N LEU A 253 -9.94 6.55 19.64
CA LEU A 253 -11.38 6.57 19.87
C LEU A 253 -11.94 5.16 20.06
N GLY A 254 -11.43 4.19 19.31
CA GLY A 254 -11.79 2.78 19.43
C GLY A 254 -11.49 2.25 20.84
N LEU A 255 -10.24 2.46 21.30
CA LEU A 255 -9.84 2.10 22.67
C LEU A 255 -10.70 2.80 23.73
N GLN A 256 -10.89 4.11 23.61
CA GLN A 256 -11.65 4.90 24.58
C GLN A 256 -13.11 4.43 24.71
N HIS A 257 -13.73 4.01 23.61
CA HIS A 257 -15.12 3.59 23.56
C HIS A 257 -15.32 2.07 23.49
N SER A 258 -14.26 1.29 23.75
CA SER A 258 -14.30 -0.18 23.70
C SER A 258 -14.85 -0.72 22.36
N ARG A 259 -14.50 -0.05 21.25
CA ARG A 259 -14.81 -0.52 19.90
C ARG A 259 -13.59 -1.22 19.32
N PRO A 260 -13.71 -2.50 18.92
CA PRO A 260 -12.60 -3.20 18.31
C PRO A 260 -12.20 -2.52 17.00
N ILE A 261 -10.91 -2.31 16.83
CA ILE A 261 -10.33 -1.72 15.63
C ILE A 261 -9.37 -2.70 14.98
N TYR A 262 -9.58 -2.93 13.68
CA TYR A 262 -8.77 -3.83 12.88
C TYR A 262 -8.09 -3.06 11.74
N SER A 263 -6.89 -3.48 11.37
CA SER A 263 -6.28 -3.11 10.09
C SER A 263 -6.24 -4.33 9.16
N ALA A 264 -6.33 -4.12 7.86
CA ALA A 264 -6.33 -5.18 6.87
C ALA A 264 -5.39 -4.87 5.70
N SER A 265 -4.46 -5.79 5.42
CA SER A 265 -3.53 -5.71 4.31
C SER A 265 -2.91 -7.07 3.99
N THR A 266 -2.48 -7.28 2.75
CA THR A 266 -1.71 -8.48 2.40
C THR A 266 -0.28 -8.39 2.94
N SER A 267 0.38 -9.53 3.12
CA SER A 267 1.79 -9.59 3.53
C SER A 267 2.78 -8.94 2.54
N LEU A 268 2.31 -8.56 1.34
CA LEU A 268 3.06 -7.75 0.37
C LEU A 268 3.36 -6.33 0.88
N LYS A 269 2.74 -5.90 1.98
CA LYS A 269 3.04 -4.59 2.62
C LYS A 269 3.89 -4.70 3.88
N LEU A 270 4.33 -5.91 4.27
CA LEU A 270 5.29 -6.10 5.36
C LEU A 270 6.68 -5.65 4.93
N LEU A 271 7.33 -4.85 5.77
CA LEU A 271 8.70 -4.36 5.56
C LEU A 271 9.61 -4.82 6.69
N SER A 272 10.69 -5.53 6.35
CA SER A 272 11.80 -5.82 7.27
C SER A 272 12.46 -4.52 7.77
N PRO A 273 13.22 -4.55 8.88
CA PRO A 273 14.01 -3.39 9.31
C PRO A 273 14.90 -2.80 8.20
N GLY A 274 15.47 -3.64 7.33
CA GLY A 274 16.27 -3.20 6.19
C GLY A 274 15.43 -2.48 5.14
N LEU A 275 14.30 -3.07 4.74
CA LEU A 275 13.41 -2.47 3.74
C LEU A 275 12.72 -1.19 4.23
N GLN A 276 12.45 -1.08 5.54
CA GLN A 276 11.88 0.13 6.14
C GLN A 276 12.74 1.38 5.91
N ARG A 277 14.06 1.22 5.70
CA ARG A 277 14.96 2.35 5.39
C ARG A 277 14.68 2.99 4.03
N LEU A 278 14.08 2.25 3.11
CA LEU A 278 13.66 2.75 1.81
C LEU A 278 12.27 3.40 1.87
N TYR A 279 11.54 3.20 2.96
CA TYR A 279 10.21 3.74 3.14
C TYR A 279 10.28 5.18 3.62
N SER A 280 9.65 6.09 2.88
CA SER A 280 9.54 7.50 3.25
C SER A 280 8.12 7.96 3.02
N MET A 281 7.51 8.47 4.09
CA MET A 281 6.31 9.29 3.98
C MET A 281 6.73 10.65 3.43
N LYS A 282 5.93 11.21 2.54
CA LYS A 282 6.07 12.59 2.07
C LYS A 282 4.73 13.26 2.25
N ASP A 283 4.77 14.55 2.51
CA ASP A 283 3.58 15.38 2.50
C ASP A 283 2.97 15.41 1.10
N GLY A 284 1.65 15.52 1.08
CA GLY A 284 0.89 15.75 -0.14
C GLY A 284 0.99 17.19 -0.62
N LEU A 285 0.21 17.50 -1.65
CA LEU A 285 0.23 18.83 -2.24
C LEU A 285 -0.52 19.81 -1.31
N ALA A 286 0.05 20.99 -1.08
CA ALA A 286 -0.61 22.04 -0.31
C ALA A 286 -2.00 22.40 -0.85
N ALA A 287 -2.15 22.38 -2.18
CA ALA A 287 -3.42 22.63 -2.86
C ALA A 287 -4.52 21.60 -2.52
N GLU A 288 -4.19 20.37 -2.12
CA GLU A 288 -5.18 19.36 -1.74
C GLU A 288 -5.78 19.63 -0.37
N LEU A 289 -5.01 20.23 0.54
CA LEU A 289 -5.49 20.65 1.85
C LEU A 289 -6.49 21.81 1.72
N ILE A 290 -6.18 22.77 0.85
CA ILE A 290 -6.90 24.05 0.74
C ILE A 290 -8.02 24.00 -0.30
N GLY A 291 -7.90 23.17 -1.34
CA GLY A 291 -8.91 23.01 -2.39
C GLY A 291 -10.28 22.50 -1.91
N ALA A 292 -10.40 22.10 -0.64
CA ALA A 292 -11.70 21.84 0.00
C ALA A 292 -12.42 23.11 0.51
N SER A 293 -11.73 24.25 0.57
CA SER A 293 -12.28 25.55 0.98
C SER A 293 -12.56 26.41 -0.24
N ALA A 294 -13.82 26.46 -0.68
CA ALA A 294 -14.25 27.11 -1.92
C ALA A 294 -14.07 28.65 -1.98
N ASN A 295 -13.49 29.29 -0.96
CA ASN A 295 -13.55 30.75 -0.80
C ASN A 295 -12.19 31.43 -0.60
N VAL A 296 -11.08 30.70 -0.53
CA VAL A 296 -9.75 31.28 -0.34
C VAL A 296 -8.75 30.53 -1.21
N GLU A 297 -8.19 31.21 -2.22
CA GLU A 297 -7.07 30.65 -2.96
C GLU A 297 -5.79 30.81 -2.15
N LEU A 298 -4.86 29.87 -2.32
CA LEU A 298 -3.54 29.91 -1.69
C LEU A 298 -2.81 31.24 -1.92
N SER A 299 -2.95 31.79 -3.13
CA SER A 299 -2.38 33.07 -3.54
C SER A 299 -2.93 34.26 -2.76
N ASP A 300 -4.13 34.14 -2.19
CA ASP A 300 -4.77 35.22 -1.44
C ASP A 300 -4.20 35.32 -0.02
N ILE A 301 -3.59 34.24 0.47
CA ILE A 301 -2.91 34.18 1.75
C ILE A 301 -1.45 34.64 1.55
N GLY A 302 -1.23 35.95 1.50
CA GLY A 302 0.11 36.52 1.45
C GLY A 302 0.96 36.18 2.71
N GLY A 303 2.28 36.38 2.62
CA GLY A 303 3.23 36.12 3.72
C GLY A 303 3.87 34.73 3.67
N ASP A 304 4.67 34.40 4.70
CA ASP A 304 5.39 33.12 4.82
C ASP A 304 4.51 32.03 5.49
N LEU A 305 3.42 31.63 4.82
CA LEU A 305 2.60 30.50 5.28
C LEU A 305 3.26 29.16 4.90
N GLU A 306 3.67 28.40 5.90
CA GLU A 306 4.12 27.01 5.72
C GLU A 306 2.93 26.04 5.82
N ILE A 307 2.82 25.12 4.87
CA ILE A 307 1.72 24.15 4.81
C ILE A 307 2.26 22.75 4.97
N HIS A 308 1.80 22.09 6.03
CA HIS A 308 2.10 20.69 6.34
C HIS A 308 0.88 19.85 5.96
N ASN A 309 1.06 18.92 5.04
CA ASN A 309 -0.02 18.07 4.53
C ASN A 309 0.37 16.59 4.63
N PRO A 310 0.47 16.02 5.84
CA PRO A 310 0.83 14.63 6.00
C PRO A 310 -0.27 13.72 5.43
N TYR A 311 0.10 12.85 4.50
CA TYR A 311 -0.84 11.88 3.91
C TYR A 311 -0.99 10.60 4.71
N TYR A 312 0.05 10.24 5.47
CA TYR A 312 0.13 8.99 6.19
C TYR A 312 0.69 9.24 7.58
N GLU A 313 0.29 8.38 8.51
CA GLU A 313 0.84 8.35 9.85
C GLU A 313 1.07 6.90 10.26
N ARG A 314 1.87 6.72 11.31
CA ARG A 314 2.08 5.42 11.95
C ARG A 314 1.21 5.31 13.18
N THR A 315 0.44 4.24 13.27
CA THR A 315 -0.33 3.84 14.45
C THR A 315 0.32 2.62 15.06
N GLU A 316 0.57 2.66 16.37
CA GLU A 316 1.22 1.57 17.11
C GLU A 316 0.35 0.31 17.13
N TYR A 317 1.00 -0.86 17.18
CA TYR A 317 0.29 -2.15 17.06
C TYR A 317 -0.68 -2.41 18.23
N ASP A 318 -0.32 -2.01 19.44
CA ASP A 318 -1.13 -2.19 20.65
C ASP A 318 -2.43 -1.38 20.63
N MET A 319 -2.58 -0.43 19.71
CA MET A 319 -3.81 0.31 19.48
C MET A 319 -4.82 -0.45 18.62
N PHE A 320 -4.41 -1.56 17.99
CA PHE A 320 -5.28 -2.42 17.20
C PHE A 320 -5.76 -3.62 18.02
N THR A 321 -7.00 -4.04 17.79
CA THR A 321 -7.53 -5.32 18.28
C THR A 321 -6.92 -6.51 17.53
N GLY A 322 -6.60 -6.32 16.25
CA GLY A 322 -5.91 -7.33 15.45
C GLY A 322 -5.69 -6.87 14.02
N ILE A 323 -4.83 -7.61 13.29
CA ILE A 323 -4.44 -7.27 11.92
C ILE A 323 -4.80 -8.44 10.99
N TYR A 324 -5.63 -8.18 9.99
CA TYR A 324 -5.96 -9.16 8.96
C TYR A 324 -4.90 -9.19 7.86
N THR A 325 -4.47 -10.40 7.52
CA THR A 325 -3.73 -10.72 6.30
C THR A 325 -4.36 -11.91 5.58
N GLU A 326 -3.81 -12.31 4.44
CA GLU A 326 -4.22 -13.54 3.76
C GLU A 326 -4.04 -14.81 4.60
N ARG A 327 -3.27 -14.74 5.69
CA ARG A 327 -3.02 -15.86 6.62
C ARG A 327 -4.00 -15.91 7.79
N GLY A 328 -4.92 -14.95 7.91
CA GLY A 328 -5.86 -14.87 9.03
C GLY A 328 -5.78 -13.55 9.80
N LEU A 329 -6.49 -13.53 10.93
CA LEU A 329 -6.40 -12.49 11.95
C LEU A 329 -5.18 -12.76 12.84
N HIS A 330 -4.30 -11.77 12.98
CA HIS A 330 -3.10 -11.85 13.80
C HIS A 330 -3.26 -11.00 15.06
N ASP A 331 -2.67 -11.48 16.15
CA ASP A 331 -2.44 -10.66 17.33
C ASP A 331 -1.44 -9.54 16.96
N PRO A 332 -1.68 -8.27 17.34
CA PRO A 332 -0.78 -7.18 17.00
C PRO A 332 0.68 -7.41 17.45
N GLY A 333 0.90 -8.18 18.53
CA GLY A 333 2.22 -8.55 19.04
C GLY A 333 3.04 -9.44 18.11
N ASP A 334 2.40 -10.16 17.19
CA ASP A 334 3.08 -11.07 16.25
C ASP A 334 3.69 -10.33 15.04
N LEU A 335 3.13 -9.16 14.70
CA LEU A 335 3.46 -8.43 13.47
C LEU A 335 4.92 -7.95 13.42
N PRO A 336 5.55 -7.46 14.51
CA PRO A 336 6.97 -7.14 14.50
C PRO A 336 7.86 -8.34 14.12
N GLU A 337 7.51 -9.55 14.56
CA GLU A 337 8.24 -10.76 14.19
C GLU A 337 7.99 -11.13 12.72
N MET A 338 6.74 -11.07 12.26
CA MET A 338 6.41 -11.28 10.85
C MET A 338 7.15 -10.30 9.93
N ALA A 339 7.26 -9.03 10.34
CA ALA A 339 7.99 -8.02 9.60
C ALA A 339 9.50 -8.34 9.57
N ARG A 340 10.09 -8.77 10.69
CA ARG A 340 11.51 -9.20 10.74
C ARG A 340 11.76 -10.46 9.93
N ALA A 341 10.78 -11.35 9.79
CA ALA A 341 10.87 -12.56 8.98
C ALA A 341 10.80 -12.31 7.46
N VAL A 342 10.52 -11.08 7.01
CA VAL A 342 10.57 -10.73 5.59
C VAL A 342 12.01 -10.80 5.09
N VAL A 343 12.25 -11.75 4.17
CA VAL A 343 13.55 -11.94 3.53
C VAL A 343 13.91 -10.71 2.70
N THR A 344 15.13 -10.22 2.86
CA THR A 344 15.67 -9.09 2.10
C THR A 344 16.75 -9.61 1.16
N ALA A 345 16.69 -9.24 -0.12
CA ALA A 345 17.73 -9.61 -1.08
C ALA A 345 19.08 -8.97 -0.70
N ASP A 346 20.16 -9.72 -0.91
CA ASP A 346 21.52 -9.26 -0.59
C ASP A 346 21.81 -7.92 -1.27
N GLY A 347 22.27 -6.96 -0.46
CA GLY A 347 22.53 -5.59 -0.90
C GLY A 347 21.29 -4.75 -1.31
N PHE A 348 20.08 -5.29 -1.34
CA PHE A 348 18.87 -4.53 -1.72
C PHE A 348 18.42 -3.54 -0.64
N GLY A 349 18.52 -3.94 0.62
CA GLY A 349 18.26 -3.12 1.81
C GLY A 349 19.51 -2.65 2.56
N TRP A 350 20.69 -2.78 1.92
CA TRP A 350 22.07 -2.64 2.44
C TRP A 350 22.55 -3.75 3.40
N GLU A 351 23.01 -4.86 2.82
CA GLU A 351 24.11 -5.67 3.33
C GLU A 351 25.05 -6.04 2.16
N ARG A 352 26.12 -5.26 1.95
CA ARG A 352 27.37 -5.79 1.39
C ARG A 352 28.42 -5.63 2.50
N GLY A 353 28.75 -6.73 3.17
CA GLY A 353 29.76 -6.79 4.23
C GLY A 353 29.20 -6.62 5.64
N GLY A 354 28.94 -7.73 6.32
CA GLY A 354 28.46 -7.71 7.71
C GLY A 354 28.35 -9.09 8.36
N ARG A 355 29.38 -9.94 8.28
CA ARG A 355 29.58 -10.87 9.40
C ARG A 355 29.97 -10.02 10.61
N HIS A 356 29.27 -10.22 11.73
CA HIS A 356 29.36 -9.51 13.01
C HIS A 356 28.58 -8.17 13.01
N ALA A 357 27.72 -7.84 13.98
CA ALA A 357 27.59 -8.35 15.33
C ALA A 357 26.23 -7.93 15.93
N LEU A 358 25.74 -8.73 16.88
CA LEU A 358 24.93 -8.30 18.02
C LEU A 358 23.43 -8.00 17.80
N LEU A 359 22.60 -9.03 17.94
CA LEU A 359 21.42 -8.95 18.81
C LEU A 359 21.73 -9.71 20.12
N PRO A 360 22.22 -9.02 21.16
CA PRO A 360 21.92 -9.42 22.52
C PRO A 360 21.11 -8.32 23.21
N LEU A 361 20.11 -8.78 23.95
CA LEU A 361 19.47 -8.10 25.08
C LEU A 361 18.45 -7.00 24.75
N TRP A 362 17.21 -7.42 24.52
CA TRP A 362 16.03 -6.69 24.99
C TRP A 362 15.22 -7.57 25.93
N HIS A 363 15.86 -7.95 27.04
CA HIS A 363 15.17 -8.27 28.29
C HIS A 363 15.42 -7.12 29.28
N GLN A 364 14.35 -6.71 29.97
CA GLN A 364 14.29 -5.82 31.16
C GLN A 364 14.03 -4.32 30.96
N ARG A 365 12.73 -3.98 30.96
CA ARG A 365 12.02 -2.98 31.80
C ARG A 365 10.80 -2.54 30.96
N LEU A 366 9.57 -2.91 31.31
CA LEU A 366 8.88 -2.44 32.51
C LEU A 366 7.98 -3.54 33.10
N GLY A 367 8.53 -4.24 34.08
CA GLY A 367 7.70 -4.76 35.17
C GLY A 367 7.39 -3.62 36.13
N ARG A 368 6.18 -3.07 36.06
CA ARG A 368 5.49 -2.58 37.25
C ARG A 368 4.07 -3.14 37.24
N ARG A 369 3.89 -4.10 38.15
CA ARG A 369 2.62 -4.60 38.65
C ARG A 369 1.78 -3.41 39.16
N VAL A 370 0.49 -3.43 38.88
CA VAL A 370 -0.50 -3.04 39.90
C VAL A 370 -1.35 -4.29 40.15
N HIS A 371 -1.46 -4.59 41.43
CA HIS A 371 -2.10 -5.76 42.02
C HIS A 371 -3.63 -5.61 42.08
N VAL A 372 -4.30 -6.76 41.90
CA VAL A 372 -5.70 -7.13 42.19
C VAL A 372 -6.78 -6.44 41.36
#